data_AF-A0A3D2SF80-F1
#
_entry.id   AF-A0A3D2SF80-F1
#
_cell.length_a   1.000
_cell.length_b   1.000
_cell.length_c   1.000
_cell.angle_alpha   90.00
_cell.angle_beta   90.00
_cell.angle_gamma   90.00
#
_symmetry.space_group_name_H-M   'P 1'
#
loop_
_entity.id
_entity.type
_entity.pdbx_description
1 polymer ?
#
loop_
_entity_poly.entity_id
_entity_poly.type
_entity_poly.pdbx_seq_one_letter_code
_entity_poly.pdbx_strand_id
1 'polypeptide(L)'
;MKAEELITKNLLGMQNLPDMLKPDGTVQKVVFKEIALAAVKMARIEATEKAIEEFTRFVDTYCREAGHREISKDAEYYIKAFKKQLKVKQ
;
A
#
# COMPACT_ATOMS: atom_id res chain seq x y z
N MET A 1 9.46 -0.06 11.02
CA MET A 1 8.40 -0.94 11.55
C MET A 1 7.40 -1.15 10.44
N LYS A 2 7.21 -2.38 9.95
CA LYS A 2 6.31 -2.65 8.81
C LYS A 2 4.85 -2.60 9.29
N ALA A 3 3.92 -2.11 8.47
CA ALA A 3 2.49 -2.02 8.84
C ALA A 3 1.89 -3.38 9.24
N GLU A 4 2.39 -4.47 8.64
CA GLU A 4 2.02 -5.85 8.98
C GLU A 4 2.49 -6.27 10.39
N GLU A 5 3.65 -5.78 10.84
CA GLU A 5 4.16 -6.01 12.20
C GLU A 5 3.33 -5.23 13.23
N LEU A 6 2.91 -4.01 12.90
CA LEU A 6 2.02 -3.21 13.73
C LEU A 6 0.64 -3.84 13.85
N ILE A 7 0.06 -4.35 12.75
CA ILE A 7 -1.19 -5.11 12.80
C ILE A 7 -1.04 -6.35 13.67
N THR A 8 0.04 -7.11 13.48
CA THR A 8 0.29 -8.32 14.28
C THR A 8 0.42 -8.00 15.77
N LYS A 9 1.07 -6.89 16.13
CA LYS A 9 1.21 -6.44 17.52
C LYS A 9 -0.07 -5.81 18.08
N ASN A 10 -0.81 -5.04 17.30
CA ASN A 10 -2.00 -4.29 17.75
C ASN A 10 -3.28 -5.14 17.74
N LEU A 11 -3.42 -6.14 16.86
CA LEU A 11 -4.55 -7.07 16.88
C LEU A 11 -4.68 -7.80 18.22
N LEU A 12 -3.56 -7.99 18.92
CA LEU A 12 -3.52 -8.58 20.26
C LEU A 12 -3.94 -7.59 21.38
N GLY A 13 -4.12 -6.31 21.06
CA GLY A 13 -4.42 -5.23 22.03
C GLY A 13 -5.77 -4.53 21.83
N MET A 14 -6.57 -4.86 20.82
CA MET A 14 -7.83 -4.13 20.54
C MET A 14 -9.01 -4.64 21.39
N GLN A 15 -9.61 -3.75 22.17
CA GLN A 15 -10.78 -4.03 23.01
C GLN A 15 -12.10 -4.18 22.22
N ASN A 16 -12.14 -3.81 20.94
CA ASN A 16 -13.35 -3.81 20.08
C ASN A 16 -13.28 -4.84 18.95
N LEU A 17 -12.95 -6.10 19.28
CA LEU A 17 -13.05 -7.18 18.30
C LEU A 17 -14.51 -7.61 18.13
N PRO A 18 -14.92 -7.97 16.90
CA PRO A 18 -16.26 -8.49 16.65
C PRO A 18 -16.48 -9.79 17.44
N ASP A 19 -17.68 -9.89 18.00
CA ASP A 19 -18.15 -11.02 18.77
C ASP A 19 -18.71 -12.10 17.85
N MET A 20 -18.25 -13.34 18.01
CA MET A 20 -18.81 -14.51 17.38
C MET A 20 -19.54 -15.34 18.43
N LEU A 21 -20.84 -15.56 18.24
CA LEU A 21 -21.64 -16.42 19.10
C LEU A 21 -21.34 -17.89 18.74
N LYS A 22 -20.88 -18.66 19.70
CA LYS A 22 -20.70 -20.11 19.54
C LYS A 22 -22.02 -20.85 19.76
N PRO A 23 -22.15 -22.10 19.26
CA PRO A 23 -23.34 -22.92 19.44
C PRO A 23 -23.70 -23.20 20.91
N ASP A 24 -22.72 -23.11 21.82
CA ASP A 24 -22.88 -23.27 23.26
C ASP A 24 -23.34 -21.98 23.97
N GLY A 25 -23.63 -20.91 23.22
CA GLY A 25 -24.05 -19.61 23.74
C GLY A 25 -22.91 -18.73 24.24
N THR A 26 -21.66 -19.18 24.14
CA THR A 26 -20.51 -18.36 24.54
C THR A 26 -20.13 -17.35 23.46
N VAL A 27 -19.66 -16.18 23.89
CA VAL A 27 -19.18 -15.11 22.99
C VAL A 27 -17.66 -15.20 22.86
N GLN A 28 -17.14 -15.31 21.64
CA GLN A 28 -15.71 -15.26 21.36
C GLN A 28 -15.37 -14.06 20.49
N LYS A 29 -14.44 -13.24 20.96
CA LYS A 29 -13.82 -12.19 20.14
C LYS A 29 -12.96 -12.83 19.05
N VAL A 30 -13.25 -12.55 17.78
CA VAL A 30 -12.50 -13.11 16.65
C VAL A 30 -11.66 -12.04 15.98
N VAL A 31 -10.37 -12.35 15.83
CA VAL A 31 -9.45 -11.60 14.98
C VAL A 31 -9.36 -12.32 13.64
N PHE A 32 -9.92 -11.74 12.58
CA PHE A 32 -9.64 -12.21 11.22
C PHE A 32 -8.30 -11.62 10.76
N LYS A 33 -7.21 -12.19 11.30
CA LYS A 33 -5.85 -11.74 11.02
C LYS A 33 -5.58 -11.73 9.52
N GLU A 34 -6.09 -12.72 8.79
CA GLU A 34 -5.94 -12.78 7.33
C GLU A 34 -6.61 -11.58 6.65
N ILE A 35 -7.81 -11.18 7.08
CA ILE A 35 -8.54 -10.04 6.50
C ILE A 35 -7.80 -8.73 6.77
N ALA A 36 -7.33 -8.51 8.00
CA ALA A 36 -6.58 -7.31 8.36
C ALA A 36 -5.24 -7.19 7.59
N LEU A 37 -4.53 -8.31 7.43
CA LEU A 37 -3.31 -8.36 6.63
C LEU A 37 -3.60 -8.15 5.13
N ALA A 38 -4.68 -8.74 4.61
CA ALA A 38 -5.09 -8.55 3.22
C ALA A 38 -5.45 -7.09 2.93
N ALA A 39 -6.19 -6.43 3.82
CA ALA A 39 -6.55 -5.01 3.68
C ALA A 39 -5.31 -4.11 3.60
N VAL A 40 -4.29 -4.34 4.44
CA VAL A 40 -3.06 -3.54 4.40
C VAL A 40 -2.19 -3.85 3.19
N LYS A 41 -2.16 -5.09 2.72
CA LYS A 41 -1.52 -5.42 1.44
C LYS A 41 -2.19 -4.68 0.28
N MET A 42 -3.53 -4.68 0.22
CA MET A 42 -4.28 -3.93 -0.80
C MET A 42 -4.02 -2.43 -0.72
N ALA A 43 -4.10 -1.83 0.47
CA ALA A 43 -3.80 -0.41 0.66
C ALA A 43 -2.37 -0.04 0.26
N ARG A 44 -1.40 -0.93 0.52
CA ARG A 44 0.00 -0.74 0.10
C ARG A 44 0.14 -0.78 -1.42
N ILE A 45 -0.55 -1.70 -2.10
CA ILE A 45 -0.56 -1.80 -3.56
C ILE A 45 -1.14 -0.51 -4.15
N GLU A 46 -2.32 -0.10 -3.69
CA GLU A 46 -3.00 1.11 -4.16
C GLU A 46 -2.13 2.36 -3.95
N ALA A 47 -1.50 2.52 -2.78
CA ALA A 47 -0.61 3.64 -2.51
C ALA A 47 0.64 3.63 -3.42
N THR A 48 1.16 2.44 -3.75
CA THR A 48 2.30 2.29 -4.67
C THR A 48 1.91 2.67 -6.09
N GLU A 49 0.74 2.24 -6.56
CA GLU A 49 0.20 2.58 -7.88
C GLU A 49 -0.03 4.09 -8.01
N LYS A 50 -0.71 4.70 -7.04
CA LYS A 50 -0.92 6.16 -7.01
C LYS A 50 0.40 6.94 -7.02
N ALA A 51 1.40 6.50 -6.26
CA ALA A 51 2.71 7.16 -6.25
C ALA A 51 3.40 7.10 -7.63
N ILE A 52 3.26 5.98 -8.36
CA ILE A 52 3.81 5.83 -9.71
C ILE A 52 3.07 6.75 -10.69
N GLU A 53 1.74 6.83 -10.60
CA GLU A 53 0.93 7.69 -11.45
C GLU A 53 1.26 9.17 -11.27
N GLU A 54 1.31 9.64 -10.01
CA GLU A 54 1.64 11.03 -9.71
C GLU A 54 3.07 11.39 -10.15
N PHE A 55 4.04 10.50 -9.92
CA PHE A 55 5.41 10.72 -10.39
C PHE A 55 5.49 10.78 -11.92
N THR A 56 4.75 9.91 -12.61
CA THR A 56 4.68 9.91 -14.08
C THR A 56 4.06 11.21 -14.59
N ARG A 57 2.98 11.69 -13.97
CA ARG A 57 2.34 12.96 -14.32
C ARG A 57 3.27 14.16 -14.10
N PHE A 58 4.00 14.15 -12.98
CA PHE A 58 5.01 15.16 -12.69
C PHE A 58 6.07 15.22 -13.80
N VAL A 59 6.60 14.07 -14.20
CA VAL A 59 7.62 13.95 -15.24
C VAL A 59 7.09 14.40 -16.61
N ASP A 60 5.87 13.98 -17.00
CA ASP A 60 5.24 14.42 -18.25
C ASP A 60 5.02 15.94 -18.27
N THR A 61 4.53 16.50 -17.16
CA THR A 61 4.35 17.96 -17.02
C THR A 61 5.67 18.70 -17.17
N TYR A 62 6.71 18.25 -16.47
CA TYR A 62 8.06 18.80 -16.57
C TYR A 62 8.61 18.74 -18.00
N CYS A 63 8.43 17.61 -18.70
CA CYS A 63 8.85 17.45 -20.10
C CYS A 63 8.14 18.47 -21.00
N ARG A 64 6.82 18.63 -20.85
CA ARG A 64 6.04 19.61 -21.63
C ARG A 64 6.48 21.05 -21.37
N GLU A 65 6.69 21.42 -20.11
CA GLU A 65 7.17 22.75 -19.72
C GLU A 65 8.58 23.04 -20.24
N ALA A 66 9.44 22.02 -20.30
CA ALA A 66 10.77 22.10 -20.88
C ALA A 66 10.78 22.11 -22.43
N GLY A 67 9.60 22.08 -23.09
CA GLY A 67 9.46 22.12 -24.54
C GLY A 67 9.57 20.75 -25.24
N HIS A 68 9.57 19.66 -24.48
CA HIS A 68 9.50 18.31 -25.05
C HIS A 68 8.04 17.92 -25.30
N ARG A 69 7.74 17.43 -26.51
CA ARG A 69 6.38 16.96 -26.87
C ARG A 69 6.04 15.57 -26.33
N GLU A 70 7.06 14.82 -25.93
CA GLU A 70 6.97 13.45 -25.43
C GLU A 70 7.88 13.29 -24.21
N ILE A 71 7.61 12.28 -23.38
CA ILE A 71 8.48 11.88 -22.28
C ILE A 71 9.84 11.50 -22.86
N SER A 72 10.91 12.15 -22.39
CA SER A 72 12.26 11.86 -22.87
C SER A 72 12.76 10.48 -22.38
N LYS A 73 13.76 9.91 -23.06
CA LYS A 73 14.41 8.66 -22.62
C LYS A 73 14.96 8.75 -21.19
N ASP A 74 15.45 9.93 -20.79
CA ASP A 74 15.95 10.17 -19.44
C ASP A 74 14.80 10.15 -18.42
N ALA A 75 13.66 10.72 -18.78
CA ALA A 75 12.45 10.67 -17.98
C ALA A 75 11.92 9.24 -17.80
N GLU A 76 11.92 8.42 -18.85
CA GLU A 76 11.61 6.98 -18.75
C GLU A 76 12.56 6.24 -17.80
N TYR A 77 13.86 6.57 -17.83
CA TYR A 77 14.86 6.04 -16.92
C TYR A 77 14.51 6.37 -15.46
N TYR A 78 14.13 7.61 -15.16
CA TYR A 78 13.73 8.01 -13.80
C TYR A 78 12.46 7.30 -13.32
N ILE A 79 11.44 7.14 -14.18
CA ILE A 79 10.23 6.38 -13.85
C ILE A 79 10.58 4.91 -13.54
N LYS A 80 11.46 4.30 -14.34
CA LYS A 80 11.92 2.92 -14.12
C LYS A 80 12.73 2.80 -12.82
N ALA A 81 13.60 3.76 -12.53
CA ALA A 81 14.36 3.81 -11.29
C ALA A 81 13.43 3.96 -10.06
N PHE A 82 12.43 4.83 -10.14
CA PHE A 82 11.41 5.02 -9.11
C PHE A 82 10.63 3.73 -8.83
N LYS A 83 10.12 3.08 -9.89
CA LYS A 83 9.46 1.77 -9.80
C LYS A 83 10.37 0.72 -9.13
N LYS A 84 11.66 0.70 -9.47
CA LYS A 84 12.63 -0.22 -8.86
C LYS A 84 12.82 0.07 -7.36
N GLN A 85 12.94 1.33 -6.95
CA GLN A 85 13.08 1.69 -5.54
C GLN A 85 11.85 1.30 -4.70
N LEU A 86 10.64 1.42 -5.27
CA LEU A 86 9.41 0.99 -4.61
C LEU A 86 9.34 -0.53 -4.40
N LYS A 87 9.92 -1.32 -5.32
CA LYS A 87 10.01 -2.78 -5.20
C LYS A 87 11.08 -3.25 -4.21
N VAL A 88 12.21 -2.53 -4.10
CA VAL A 88 13.35 -2.91 -3.24
C VAL A 88 13.08 -2.68 -1.74
N LYS A 89 12.10 -1.84 -1.38
CA LYS A 89 11.67 -1.64 0.02
C LYS A 89 10.56 -2.61 0.48
N GLN A 90 10.27 -3.67 -0.28
CA GLN A 90 9.32 -4.73 0.11
C GLN A 90 10.01 -5.77 1.00
#